data_AF-G5R703-F1
#
_entry.id   AF-G5R703-F1
#
_cell.length_a   1.000
_cell.length_b   1.000
_cell.length_c   1.000
_cell.angle_alpha   90.00
_cell.angle_beta   90.00
_cell.angle_gamma   90.00
#
_symmetry.space_group_name_H-M   'P 1'
#
loop_
_entity.id
_entity.type
_entity.pdbx_description
1 polymer ?
#
loop_
_entity_poly.entity_id
_entity_poly.type
_entity_poly.pdbx_seq_one_letter_code
_entity_poly.pdbx_strand_id
1 'polypeptide(L)'
;MQDDTLPLNNSNATTTPLSTRLPFTKYDFGWVLLCIGMAIGAGTVLMPVQIGLKGIWVFITAFIIAYPATYIVQDIYLKTLSESETCDDYTDIISHYLGKNWGIFLGVIYFLMIIHGVFIYSLSVVFDSASYIKTFGLTEADLSQSIIYKVAIFAVLVAIASGGEKLLFKISGPMVVVKVGIILIFGFAMIPHWNLDNISAFPAASVFFRDVLLTIPFCFFSAVFIQVLNPMNIAYRKREPDRVLATRMAIRTHRISYITLIAIILFFSFSFTFSISHEEAVSAFEQNISA
;
A
#
# COMPACT_ATOMS: atom_id res chain seq x y z
N MET A 1 55.84 -11.46 51.87
CA MET A 1 56.39 -10.27 51.17
C MET A 1 56.35 -10.58 49.68
N GLN A 2 56.04 -9.56 48.87
CA GLN A 2 55.92 -9.54 47.41
C GLN A 2 54.57 -9.97 46.81
N ASP A 3 53.73 -8.93 46.74
CA ASP A 3 52.88 -8.56 45.62
C ASP A 3 53.71 -8.47 44.33
N ASP A 4 53.30 -9.15 43.26
CA ASP A 4 53.82 -8.98 41.90
C ASP A 4 52.69 -9.13 40.88
N THR A 5 52.39 -7.99 40.26
CA THR A 5 51.36 -7.73 39.26
C THR A 5 51.65 -8.40 37.92
N LEU A 6 50.66 -9.05 37.29
CA LEU A 6 50.59 -9.26 35.83
C LEU A 6 49.13 -9.11 35.33
N PRO A 7 48.93 -8.54 34.12
CA PRO A 7 47.76 -7.74 33.79
C PRO A 7 46.57 -8.55 33.26
N LEU A 8 45.35 -8.06 33.56
CA LEU A 8 44.11 -8.46 32.88
C LEU A 8 44.16 -8.01 31.42
N ASN A 9 44.61 -8.90 30.55
CA ASN A 9 44.56 -8.72 29.11
C ASN A 9 43.10 -8.77 28.63
N ASN A 10 42.45 -7.61 28.58
CA ASN A 10 41.16 -7.40 27.92
C ASN A 10 41.35 -7.50 26.39
N SER A 11 41.48 -8.72 25.89
CA SER A 11 41.38 -9.02 24.47
C SER A 11 40.03 -9.69 24.19
N ASN A 12 39.28 -9.09 23.26
CA ASN A 12 38.08 -9.58 22.58
C ASN A 12 36.76 -8.90 22.98
N ALA A 13 36.75 -7.57 23.07
CA ALA A 13 35.60 -6.84 22.54
C ALA A 13 35.64 -6.96 21.01
N THR A 14 34.97 -7.98 20.47
CA THR A 14 34.69 -8.07 19.04
C THR A 14 33.78 -6.88 18.69
N THR A 15 34.38 -5.77 18.30
CA THR A 15 33.70 -4.70 17.58
C THR A 15 33.36 -5.27 16.20
N THR A 16 32.25 -5.99 16.11
CA THR A 16 31.67 -6.39 14.83
C THR A 16 31.40 -5.08 14.07
N PRO A 17 31.99 -4.85 12.89
CA PRO A 17 31.76 -3.61 12.16
C PRO A 17 30.29 -3.54 11.77
N LEU A 18 29.58 -2.54 12.31
CA LEU A 18 28.19 -2.20 12.02
C LEU A 18 28.03 -1.65 10.60
N SER A 19 28.50 -2.37 9.57
CA SER A 19 28.43 -1.92 8.18
C SER A 19 28.56 -3.05 7.15
N THR A 20 27.87 -4.17 7.35
CA THR A 20 27.47 -5.01 6.21
C THR A 20 26.13 -4.50 5.71
N ARG A 21 26.12 -3.74 4.60
CA ARG A 21 24.89 -3.44 3.86
C ARG A 21 24.26 -4.79 3.50
N LEU A 22 23.14 -5.15 4.14
CA LEU A 22 22.42 -6.35 3.76
C LEU A 22 22.07 -6.24 2.27
N PRO A 23 22.37 -7.25 1.44
CA PRO A 23 21.99 -7.20 0.04
C PRO A 23 20.46 -7.11 -0.07
N PHE A 24 19.97 -6.30 -1.01
CA PHE A 24 18.54 -6.28 -1.35
C PHE A 24 18.24 -7.52 -2.18
N THR A 25 17.36 -8.38 -1.68
CA THR A 25 17.09 -9.69 -2.28
C THR A 25 15.85 -9.64 -3.17
N LYS A 26 15.69 -10.63 -4.06
CA LYS A 26 14.45 -10.80 -4.85
C LYS A 26 13.20 -10.95 -3.97
N TYR A 27 13.38 -11.44 -2.74
CA TYR A 27 12.32 -11.55 -1.75
C TYR A 27 11.87 -10.18 -1.23
N ASP A 28 12.83 -9.28 -0.96
CA ASP A 28 12.52 -7.89 -0.59
C ASP A 28 11.77 -7.18 -1.71
N PHE A 29 12.17 -7.42 -2.96
CA PHE A 29 11.45 -6.90 -4.12
C PHE A 29 10.00 -7.41 -4.20
N GLY A 30 9.75 -8.68 -3.86
CA GLY A 30 8.41 -9.25 -3.79
C GLY A 30 7.51 -8.51 -2.79
N TRP A 31 8.03 -8.23 -1.60
CA TRP A 31 7.32 -7.42 -0.60
C TRP A 31 7.13 -5.96 -1.03
N VAL A 32 8.12 -5.38 -1.72
CA VAL A 32 7.97 -4.04 -2.31
C VAL A 32 6.80 -4.00 -3.27
N LEU A 33 6.74 -4.96 -4.19
CA LEU A 33 5.62 -5.08 -5.13
C LEU A 33 4.29 -5.28 -4.43
N LEU A 34 4.19 -6.13 -3.40
CA LEU A 34 2.93 -6.29 -2.68
C LEU A 34 2.46 -5.02 -1.98
N CYS A 35 3.38 -4.28 -1.34
CA CYS A 35 3.06 -3.00 -0.71
C CYS A 35 2.52 -2.00 -1.73
N ILE A 36 3.21 -1.86 -2.87
CA ILE A 36 2.79 -0.99 -3.98
C ILE A 36 1.45 -1.46 -4.54
N GLY A 37 1.28 -2.76 -4.73
CA GLY A 37 0.05 -3.36 -5.26
C GLY A 37 -1.18 -3.13 -4.41
N MET A 38 -1.01 -3.09 -3.09
CA MET A 38 -2.09 -2.75 -2.16
C MET A 38 -2.46 -1.27 -2.26
N ALA A 39 -1.48 -0.37 -2.32
CA ALA A 39 -1.75 1.06 -2.40
C ALA A 39 -2.29 1.51 -3.78
N ILE A 40 -1.85 0.87 -4.86
CA ILE A 40 -2.36 1.10 -6.22
C ILE A 40 -3.73 0.42 -6.37
N GLY A 41 -4.74 1.09 -5.83
CA GLY A 41 -6.16 0.82 -6.04
C GLY A 41 -6.89 2.04 -6.60
N ALA A 42 -8.20 2.11 -6.37
CA ALA A 42 -9.06 3.19 -6.87
C ALA A 42 -8.55 4.59 -6.48
N GLY A 43 -7.98 4.76 -5.28
CA GLY A 43 -7.45 6.05 -4.84
C GLY A 43 -6.29 6.57 -5.69
N THR A 44 -5.33 5.72 -6.06
CA THR A 44 -4.19 6.11 -6.91
C THR A 44 -4.61 6.40 -8.35
N VAL A 45 -5.55 5.61 -8.89
CA VAL A 45 -5.99 5.77 -10.30
C VAL A 45 -6.90 6.98 -10.49
N LEU A 46 -7.66 7.37 -9.47
CA LEU A 46 -8.52 8.55 -9.50
C LEU A 46 -7.80 9.85 -9.11
N MET A 47 -6.53 9.77 -8.68
CA MET A 47 -5.74 10.96 -8.31
C MET A 47 -5.70 12.01 -9.41
N PRO A 48 -5.34 11.70 -10.67
CA PRO A 48 -5.30 12.72 -11.71
C PRO A 48 -6.63 13.46 -11.90
N VAL A 49 -7.74 12.72 -11.87
CA VAL A 49 -9.08 13.29 -12.02
C VAL A 49 -9.37 14.25 -10.86
N GLN A 50 -9.07 13.84 -9.62
CA GLN A 50 -9.22 14.70 -8.44
C GLN A 50 -8.40 15.99 -8.54
N ILE A 51 -7.20 15.92 -9.10
CA ILE A 51 -6.34 17.09 -9.29
C ILE A 51 -6.91 18.01 -10.38
N GLY A 52 -7.39 17.44 -11.48
CA GLY A 52 -8.09 18.20 -12.52
C GLY A 52 -9.31 18.94 -11.98
N LEU A 53 -10.06 18.33 -11.06
CA LEU A 53 -11.25 18.93 -10.44
C LEU A 53 -10.94 20.00 -9.39
N LYS A 54 -9.96 19.74 -8.50
CA LYS A 54 -9.64 20.59 -7.35
C LYS A 54 -8.54 21.61 -7.61
N GLY A 55 -7.78 21.42 -8.68
CA GLY A 55 -6.63 22.23 -9.04
C GLY A 55 -5.32 21.75 -8.42
N ILE A 56 -4.24 22.06 -9.13
CA ILE A 56 -2.88 21.63 -8.78
C ILE A 56 -2.39 22.20 -7.44
N TRP A 57 -2.78 23.43 -7.10
CA TRP A 57 -2.36 24.09 -5.85
C TRP A 57 -2.93 23.42 -4.61
N VAL A 58 -4.21 23.02 -4.68
CA VAL A 58 -4.88 22.27 -3.63
C VAL A 58 -4.16 20.94 -3.44
N PHE A 59 -3.87 20.25 -4.54
CA PHE A 59 -3.18 18.97 -4.51
C PHE A 59 -1.77 19.06 -3.91
N ILE A 60 -0.97 20.03 -4.34
CA ILE A 60 0.40 20.23 -3.83
C ILE A 60 0.37 20.38 -2.30
N THR A 61 -0.53 21.21 -1.81
CA THR A 61 -0.67 21.48 -0.37
C THR A 61 -1.16 20.24 0.37
N ALA A 62 -2.17 19.55 -0.17
CA ALA A 62 -2.72 18.35 0.44
C ALA A 62 -1.70 17.22 0.53
N PHE A 63 -0.89 16.96 -0.51
CA PHE A 63 0.11 15.88 -0.45
C PHE A 63 1.29 16.22 0.47
N ILE A 64 1.72 17.49 0.54
CA ILE A 64 2.77 17.94 1.48
C ILE A 64 2.37 17.65 2.93
N ILE A 65 1.07 17.66 3.24
CA ILE A 65 0.55 17.34 4.56
C ILE A 65 0.30 15.83 4.70
N ALA A 66 -0.43 15.25 3.76
CA ALA A 66 -0.93 13.88 3.84
C ALA A 66 0.18 12.84 3.72
N TYR A 67 1.14 12.98 2.80
CA TYR A 67 2.15 11.94 2.58
C TYR A 67 3.16 11.83 3.73
N PRO A 68 3.65 12.90 4.37
CA PRO A 68 4.43 12.75 5.59
C PRO A 68 3.62 12.10 6.70
N ALA A 69 2.35 12.48 6.88
CA ALA A 69 1.48 11.88 7.88
C ALA A 69 1.28 10.37 7.63
N THR A 70 1.01 9.97 6.39
CA THR A 70 0.88 8.56 6.01
C THR A 70 2.16 7.78 6.28
N TYR A 71 3.33 8.33 5.94
CA TYR A 71 4.61 7.68 6.24
C TYR A 71 4.80 7.46 7.73
N ILE A 72 4.55 8.49 8.55
CA ILE A 72 4.71 8.42 10.01
C ILE A 72 3.76 7.39 10.61
N VAL A 73 2.48 7.37 10.22
CA VAL A 73 1.50 6.40 10.73
C VAL A 73 1.91 4.97 10.38
N GLN A 74 2.34 4.73 9.14
CA GLN A 74 2.80 3.41 8.70
C GLN A 74 4.10 2.96 9.37
N ASP A 75 5.03 3.89 9.57
CA ASP A 75 6.31 3.63 10.22
C ASP A 75 6.14 3.33 11.71
N ILE A 76 5.29 4.08 12.42
CA ILE A 76 4.93 3.81 13.82
C ILE A 76 4.28 2.43 13.92
N TYR A 77 3.27 2.16 13.07
CA TYR A 77 2.60 0.86 13.06
C TYR A 77 3.59 -0.30 12.87
N LEU A 78 4.49 -0.18 11.89
CA LEU A 78 5.49 -1.22 11.63
C LEU A 78 6.46 -1.40 12.79
N LYS A 79 6.95 -0.30 13.38
CA LYS A 79 7.86 -0.35 14.54
C LYS A 79 7.19 -1.02 15.75
N THR A 80 5.94 -0.67 16.04
CA THR A 80 5.15 -1.30 17.11
C THR A 80 4.97 -2.80 16.85
N LEU A 81 4.69 -3.21 15.61
CA LEU A 81 4.61 -4.62 15.24
C LEU A 81 5.94 -5.36 15.41
N SER A 82 7.04 -4.72 15.08
CA SER A 82 8.38 -5.31 15.18
C SER A 82 8.85 -5.44 16.64
N GLU A 83 8.43 -4.54 17.53
CA GLU A 83 8.80 -4.54 18.95
C GLU A 83 8.01 -5.55 19.79
N SER A 84 6.86 -6.03 19.28
CA SER A 84 6.07 -7.06 19.95
C SER A 84 6.86 -8.38 20.17
N GLU A 85 7.00 -8.78 21.45
CA GLU A 85 7.74 -9.97 21.87
C GLU A 85 7.11 -11.27 21.38
N THR A 86 5.81 -11.27 21.14
CA THR A 86 5.11 -12.40 20.60
C THR A 86 4.70 -12.13 19.16
N CYS A 87 4.72 -13.17 18.32
CA CYS A 87 4.26 -13.08 16.93
C CYS A 87 2.75 -13.35 16.93
N ASP A 88 2.02 -12.69 17.83
CA ASP A 88 0.68 -13.10 18.18
C ASP A 88 -0.35 -12.29 17.40
N ASP A 89 -1.47 -12.95 17.11
CA ASP A 89 -2.59 -12.36 16.40
C ASP A 89 -2.99 -11.03 17.04
N TYR A 90 -3.46 -10.09 16.22
CA TYR A 90 -3.89 -8.75 16.64
C TYR A 90 -4.83 -8.79 17.88
N THR A 91 -5.60 -9.85 18.00
CA THR A 91 -6.49 -10.20 19.12
C THR A 91 -5.77 -10.38 20.48
N ASP A 92 -4.57 -10.93 20.48
CA ASP A 92 -3.78 -11.17 21.71
C ASP A 92 -3.14 -9.88 22.22
N ILE A 93 -2.71 -9.01 21.30
CA ILE A 93 -2.22 -7.66 21.64
C ILE A 93 -3.33 -6.85 22.33
N ILE A 94 -4.55 -6.87 21.79
CA ILE A 94 -5.69 -6.17 22.39
C ILE A 94 -6.05 -6.77 23.75
N SER A 95 -6.02 -8.10 23.88
CA SER A 95 -6.30 -8.80 25.13
C SER A 95 -5.28 -8.47 26.23
N HIS A 96 -4.01 -8.26 25.86
CA HIS A 96 -2.93 -7.88 26.77
C HIS A 96 -3.12 -6.46 27.33
N TYR A 97 -3.54 -5.50 26.51
CA TYR A 97 -3.67 -4.09 26.93
C TYR A 97 -5.04 -3.73 27.54
N LEU A 98 -6.15 -4.31 27.05
CA LEU A 98 -7.51 -3.95 27.48
C LEU A 98 -8.19 -5.00 28.38
N GLY A 99 -7.54 -6.16 28.58
CA GLY A 99 -8.07 -7.26 29.38
C GLY A 99 -8.97 -8.21 28.59
N LYS A 100 -9.14 -9.43 29.10
CA LYS A 100 -9.74 -10.59 28.40
C LYS A 100 -11.12 -10.33 27.78
N ASN A 101 -12.01 -9.63 28.48
CA ASN A 101 -13.38 -9.39 27.98
C ASN A 101 -13.42 -8.37 26.84
N TRP A 102 -12.62 -7.31 26.93
CA TRP A 102 -12.46 -6.31 25.88
C TRP A 102 -11.69 -6.87 24.68
N GLY A 103 -10.70 -7.73 24.94
CA GLY A 103 -10.01 -8.51 23.92
C GLY A 103 -10.94 -9.37 23.07
N ILE A 104 -11.88 -10.09 23.70
CA ILE A 104 -12.90 -10.87 22.98
C ILE A 104 -13.83 -9.94 22.19
N PHE A 105 -14.36 -8.86 22.80
CA PHE A 105 -15.28 -7.95 22.13
C PHE A 105 -14.65 -7.29 20.90
N LEU A 106 -13.45 -6.71 21.04
CA LEU A 106 -12.72 -6.10 19.96
C LEU A 106 -12.21 -7.13 18.94
N GLY A 107 -11.89 -8.34 19.39
CA GLY A 107 -11.58 -9.46 18.51
C GLY A 107 -12.74 -9.84 17.60
N VAL A 108 -13.98 -9.86 18.12
CA VAL A 108 -15.19 -10.08 17.32
C VAL A 108 -15.39 -8.94 16.32
N ILE A 109 -15.22 -7.68 16.73
CA ILE A 109 -15.31 -6.54 15.82
C ILE A 109 -14.26 -6.64 14.71
N TYR A 110 -13.01 -6.96 15.07
CA TYR A 110 -11.92 -7.15 14.12
C TYR A 110 -12.23 -8.28 13.13
N PHE A 111 -12.71 -9.42 13.62
CA PHE A 111 -13.14 -10.54 12.79
C PHE A 111 -14.25 -10.15 11.81
N LEU A 112 -15.29 -9.44 12.28
CA LEU A 112 -16.36 -8.94 11.43
C LEU A 112 -15.84 -7.96 10.36
N MET A 113 -14.90 -7.08 10.71
CA MET A 113 -14.28 -6.15 9.78
C MET A 113 -13.50 -6.89 8.67
N ILE A 114 -12.71 -7.90 9.04
CA ILE A 114 -11.93 -8.70 8.08
C ILE A 114 -12.87 -9.51 7.18
N ILE A 115 -13.89 -10.18 7.74
CA ILE A 115 -14.89 -10.89 6.94
C ILE A 115 -15.57 -9.96 5.95
N HIS A 116 -15.99 -8.78 6.40
CA HIS A 116 -16.61 -7.79 5.54
C HIS A 116 -15.70 -7.37 4.39
N GLY A 117 -14.41 -7.11 4.67
CA GLY A 117 -13.41 -6.81 3.65
C GLY A 117 -13.25 -7.93 2.63
N VAL A 118 -13.11 -9.18 3.09
CA VAL A 118 -12.99 -10.36 2.21
C VAL A 118 -14.19 -10.48 1.27
N PHE A 119 -15.40 -10.26 1.76
CA PHE A 119 -16.60 -10.31 0.92
C PHE A 119 -16.66 -9.18 -0.10
N ILE A 120 -16.38 -7.93 0.28
CA ILE A 120 -16.38 -6.80 -0.66
C ILE A 120 -15.39 -7.04 -1.80
N TYR A 121 -14.13 -7.39 -1.49
CA TYR A 121 -13.12 -7.61 -2.51
C TYR A 121 -13.43 -8.82 -3.39
N SER A 122 -13.95 -9.91 -2.81
CA SER A 122 -14.34 -11.08 -3.60
C SER A 122 -15.49 -10.78 -4.54
N LEU A 123 -16.49 -9.99 -4.09
CA LEU A 123 -17.60 -9.56 -4.92
C LEU A 123 -17.13 -8.65 -6.05
N SER A 124 -16.24 -7.68 -5.78
CA SER A 124 -15.65 -6.84 -6.82
C SER A 124 -14.96 -7.69 -7.90
N VAL A 125 -14.16 -8.69 -7.50
CA VAL A 125 -13.52 -9.60 -8.47
C VAL A 125 -14.55 -10.35 -9.31
N VAL A 126 -15.63 -10.87 -8.70
CA VAL A 126 -16.70 -11.56 -9.44
C VAL A 126 -17.39 -10.63 -10.44
N PHE A 127 -17.73 -9.42 -10.03
CA PHE A 127 -18.43 -8.46 -10.89
C PHE A 127 -17.53 -7.99 -12.04
N ASP A 128 -16.28 -7.65 -11.75
CA ASP A 128 -15.31 -7.23 -12.76
C ASP A 128 -15.04 -8.37 -13.75
N SER A 129 -14.79 -9.59 -13.25
CA SER A 129 -14.50 -10.74 -14.12
C SER A 129 -15.69 -11.12 -14.99
N ALA A 130 -16.91 -11.10 -14.45
CA ALA A 130 -18.12 -11.33 -15.22
C ALA A 130 -18.35 -10.23 -16.27
N SER A 131 -18.12 -8.96 -15.90
CA SER A 131 -18.21 -7.83 -16.83
C SER A 131 -17.22 -7.99 -17.98
N TYR A 132 -15.95 -8.30 -17.71
CA TYR A 132 -14.96 -8.54 -18.75
C TYR A 132 -15.30 -9.72 -19.66
N ILE A 133 -15.75 -10.85 -19.11
CA ILE A 133 -16.17 -12.02 -19.90
C ILE A 133 -17.29 -11.65 -20.88
N LYS A 134 -18.24 -10.81 -20.43
CA LYS A 134 -19.32 -10.29 -21.26
C LYS A 134 -18.80 -9.30 -22.32
N THR A 135 -17.96 -8.35 -21.93
CA THR A 135 -17.38 -7.34 -22.83
C THR A 135 -16.51 -7.96 -23.93
N PHE A 136 -15.78 -9.03 -23.63
CA PHE A 136 -14.97 -9.76 -24.61
C PHE A 136 -15.76 -10.79 -25.44
N GLY A 137 -17.08 -10.89 -25.25
CA GLY A 137 -17.97 -11.73 -26.05
C GLY A 137 -17.84 -13.24 -25.78
N LEU A 138 -17.21 -13.65 -24.67
CA LEU A 138 -17.08 -15.08 -24.32
C LEU A 138 -18.41 -15.67 -23.84
N THR A 139 -19.35 -14.86 -23.37
CA THR A 139 -20.71 -15.29 -23.01
C THR A 139 -21.67 -14.09 -23.06
N GLU A 140 -22.90 -14.30 -23.56
CA GLU A 140 -23.95 -13.26 -23.58
C GLU A 140 -24.69 -13.12 -22.24
N ALA A 141 -24.68 -14.18 -21.43
CA ALA A 141 -25.29 -14.20 -20.10
C ALA A 141 -24.43 -13.44 -19.07
N ASP A 142 -25.11 -12.75 -18.15
CA ASP A 142 -24.45 -12.10 -17.02
C ASP A 142 -24.04 -13.15 -15.97
N LEU A 143 -22.79 -13.63 -16.06
CA LEU A 143 -22.23 -14.60 -15.13
C LEU A 143 -22.22 -14.10 -13.68
N SER A 144 -22.28 -12.78 -13.46
CA SER A 144 -22.29 -12.20 -12.11
C SER A 144 -23.55 -12.56 -11.33
N GLN A 145 -24.63 -12.99 -12.00
CA GLN A 145 -25.86 -13.44 -11.33
C GLN A 145 -25.82 -14.91 -10.93
N SER A 146 -24.92 -15.71 -11.52
CA SER A 146 -24.81 -17.13 -11.21
C SER A 146 -24.17 -17.37 -9.85
N ILE A 147 -24.88 -18.09 -8.98
CA ILE A 147 -24.36 -18.50 -7.66
C ILE A 147 -23.14 -19.42 -7.80
N ILE A 148 -23.12 -20.26 -8.83
CA ILE A 148 -22.03 -21.20 -9.08
C ILE A 148 -20.76 -20.44 -9.43
N TYR A 149 -20.88 -19.39 -10.26
CA TYR A 149 -19.75 -18.55 -10.64
C TYR A 149 -19.18 -17.80 -9.43
N LYS A 150 -20.05 -17.21 -8.59
CA LYS A 150 -19.65 -16.56 -7.32
C LYS A 150 -18.84 -17.51 -6.42
N VAL A 151 -19.36 -18.71 -6.19
CA VAL A 151 -18.72 -19.71 -5.33
C VAL A 151 -17.40 -20.21 -5.92
N ALA A 152 -17.34 -20.42 -7.24
CA ALA A 152 -16.12 -20.86 -7.91
C ALA A 152 -14.99 -19.83 -7.78
N ILE A 153 -15.27 -18.55 -8.07
CA ILE A 153 -14.27 -17.47 -7.92
C ILE A 153 -13.85 -17.32 -6.46
N PHE A 154 -14.80 -17.36 -5.51
CA PHE A 154 -14.48 -17.29 -4.09
C PHE A 154 -13.58 -18.46 -3.63
N ALA A 155 -13.86 -19.68 -4.07
CA ALA A 155 -13.04 -20.85 -3.75
C ALA A 155 -11.61 -20.72 -4.31
N VAL A 156 -11.45 -20.20 -5.53
CA VAL A 156 -10.13 -19.94 -6.12
C VAL A 156 -9.38 -18.87 -5.33
N LEU A 157 -10.04 -17.78 -4.93
CA LEU A 157 -9.42 -16.74 -4.11
C LEU A 157 -8.94 -17.28 -2.76
N VAL A 158 -9.75 -18.10 -2.08
CA VAL A 158 -9.37 -18.75 -0.82
C VAL A 158 -8.22 -19.72 -1.01
N ALA A 159 -8.21 -20.50 -2.10
CA ALA A 159 -7.11 -21.41 -2.42
C ALA A 159 -5.78 -20.69 -2.70
N ILE A 160 -5.84 -19.51 -3.33
CA ILE A 160 -4.67 -18.66 -3.53
C ILE A 160 -4.19 -18.08 -2.20
N ALA A 161 -5.11 -17.55 -1.39
CA ALA A 161 -4.81 -16.97 -0.09
C ALA A 161 -4.20 -17.98 0.89
N SER A 162 -4.59 -19.26 0.79
CA SER A 162 -4.03 -20.34 1.62
C SER A 162 -2.65 -20.83 1.16
N GLY A 163 -2.23 -20.51 -0.07
CA GLY A 163 -1.00 -21.03 -0.70
C GLY A 163 0.33 -20.44 -0.21
N GLY A 164 0.34 -19.72 0.90
CA GLY A 164 1.54 -19.11 1.48
C GLY A 164 2.19 -18.00 0.64
N GLU A 165 3.24 -17.39 1.18
CA GLU A 165 3.88 -16.19 0.61
C GLU A 165 4.42 -16.40 -0.82
N LYS A 166 4.93 -17.61 -1.12
CA LYS A 166 5.51 -17.90 -2.46
C LYS A 166 4.44 -17.92 -3.55
N LEU A 167 3.25 -18.46 -3.27
CA LEU A 167 2.15 -18.45 -4.23
C LEU A 167 1.61 -17.03 -4.39
N LEU A 168 1.48 -16.30 -3.28
CA LEU A 168 1.06 -14.90 -3.28
C LEU A 168 1.99 -14.05 -4.15
N PHE A 169 3.31 -14.16 -3.99
CA PHE A 169 4.25 -13.42 -4.83
C PHE A 169 4.18 -13.81 -6.30
N LYS A 170 3.98 -15.10 -6.60
CA LYS A 170 3.93 -15.60 -7.98
C LYS A 170 2.70 -15.09 -8.73
N ILE A 171 1.57 -14.93 -8.04
CA ILE A 171 0.31 -14.47 -8.63
C ILE A 171 0.21 -12.95 -8.59
N SER A 172 0.40 -12.33 -7.43
CA SER A 172 0.25 -10.89 -7.26
C SER A 172 1.39 -10.09 -7.88
N GLY A 173 2.62 -10.61 -7.88
CA GLY A 173 3.79 -9.91 -8.43
C GLY A 173 3.60 -9.44 -9.87
N PRO A 174 3.31 -10.34 -10.83
CA PRO A 174 3.03 -9.96 -12.22
C PRO A 174 1.87 -8.97 -12.35
N MET A 175 0.79 -9.14 -11.59
CA MET A 175 -0.37 -8.24 -11.63
C MET A 175 0.02 -6.81 -11.24
N VAL A 176 0.81 -6.64 -10.19
CA VAL A 176 1.30 -5.32 -9.77
C VAL A 176 2.23 -4.73 -10.80
N VAL A 177 3.16 -5.52 -11.34
CA VAL A 177 4.09 -5.05 -12.38
C VAL A 177 3.33 -4.56 -13.61
N VAL A 178 2.27 -5.26 -14.04
CA VAL A 178 1.40 -4.81 -15.14
C VAL A 178 0.70 -3.49 -14.79
N LYS A 179 0.09 -3.38 -13.60
CA LYS A 179 -0.57 -2.13 -13.16
C LYS A 179 0.39 -0.94 -13.12
N VAL A 180 1.55 -1.11 -12.49
CA VAL A 180 2.60 -0.09 -12.43
C VAL A 180 3.10 0.25 -13.83
N GLY A 181 3.28 -0.77 -14.68
CA GLY A 181 3.69 -0.61 -16.08
C GLY A 181 2.71 0.26 -16.86
N ILE A 182 1.40 -0.01 -16.75
CA ILE A 182 0.35 0.78 -17.39
C ILE A 182 0.39 2.25 -16.93
N ILE A 183 0.46 2.48 -15.62
CA ILE A 183 0.54 3.83 -15.03
C ILE A 183 1.77 4.58 -15.54
N LEU A 184 2.93 3.92 -15.60
CA LEU A 184 4.15 4.54 -16.11
C LEU A 184 4.04 4.82 -17.61
N ILE A 185 3.55 3.86 -18.41
CA ILE A 185 3.38 4.03 -19.86
C ILE A 185 2.46 5.22 -20.14
N PHE A 186 1.30 5.31 -19.48
CA PHE A 186 0.41 6.46 -19.62
C PHE A 186 1.09 7.75 -19.14
N GLY A 187 1.75 7.72 -17.99
CA GLY A 187 2.51 8.87 -17.49
C GLY A 187 3.56 9.38 -18.49
N PHE A 188 4.29 8.50 -19.18
CA PHE A 188 5.25 8.89 -20.22
C PHE A 188 4.57 9.32 -21.52
N ALA A 189 3.49 8.66 -21.94
CA ALA A 189 2.74 8.99 -23.16
C ALA A 189 2.06 10.36 -23.08
N MET A 190 1.80 10.84 -21.87
CA MET A 190 1.23 12.17 -21.62
C MET A 190 2.26 13.30 -21.74
N ILE A 191 3.58 13.04 -21.58
CA ILE A 191 4.64 14.07 -21.64
C ILE A 191 4.59 14.97 -22.89
N PRO A 192 4.44 14.43 -24.12
CA PRO A 192 4.35 15.26 -25.32
C PRO A 192 3.12 16.19 -25.36
N HIS A 193 2.10 15.88 -24.56
CA HIS A 193 0.84 16.62 -24.48
C HIS A 193 0.82 17.61 -23.32
N TRP A 194 1.93 17.80 -22.60
CA TRP A 194 1.98 18.74 -21.49
C TRP A 194 1.77 20.17 -21.98
N ASN A 195 0.70 20.78 -21.50
CA ASN A 195 0.44 22.19 -21.66
C ASN A 195 0.42 22.87 -20.28
N LEU A 196 1.36 23.78 -20.05
CA LEU A 196 1.44 24.54 -18.79
C LEU A 196 0.29 25.54 -18.64
N ASP A 197 -0.44 25.85 -19.72
CA ASP A 197 -1.66 26.66 -19.66
C ASP A 197 -2.79 25.94 -18.92
N ASN A 198 -2.70 24.61 -18.74
CA ASN A 198 -3.64 23.83 -17.92
C ASN A 198 -3.46 24.09 -16.41
N ILE A 199 -2.40 24.81 -16.00
CA ILE A 199 -2.21 25.19 -14.60
C ILE A 199 -3.30 26.20 -14.21
N SER A 200 -4.24 25.75 -13.38
CA SER A 200 -5.29 26.61 -12.83
C SER A 200 -4.71 27.78 -12.03
N ALA A 201 -5.37 28.93 -12.15
CA ALA A 201 -5.08 30.09 -11.32
C ALA A 201 -5.25 29.74 -9.83
N PHE A 202 -4.51 30.44 -8.97
CA PHE A 202 -4.62 30.21 -7.54
C PHE A 202 -6.04 30.52 -7.05
N PRO A 203 -6.74 29.56 -6.41
CA PRO A 203 -8.13 29.73 -6.03
C PRO A 203 -8.29 30.73 -4.86
N ALA A 204 -9.50 31.27 -4.69
CA ALA A 204 -9.82 32.10 -3.54
C ALA A 204 -9.52 31.36 -2.22
N ALA A 205 -8.96 32.05 -1.22
CA ALA A 205 -8.43 31.43 -0.01
C ALA A 205 -9.46 30.54 0.72
N SER A 206 -10.73 30.94 0.78
CA SER A 206 -11.79 30.14 1.40
C SER A 206 -12.05 28.81 0.69
N VAL A 207 -12.06 28.82 -0.65
CA VAL A 207 -12.24 27.62 -1.48
C VAL A 207 -10.99 26.74 -1.39
N PHE A 208 -9.81 27.36 -1.44
CA PHE A 208 -8.52 26.69 -1.31
C PHE A 208 -8.44 25.86 -0.02
N PHE A 209 -8.65 26.48 1.16
CA PHE A 209 -8.53 25.76 2.43
C PHE A 209 -9.59 24.67 2.59
N ARG A 210 -10.82 24.93 2.11
CA ARG A 210 -11.89 23.93 2.11
C ARG A 210 -11.48 22.72 1.27
N ASP A 211 -11.03 22.94 0.04
CA ASP A 211 -10.68 21.86 -0.86
C ASP A 211 -9.41 21.13 -0.41
N VAL A 212 -8.41 21.82 0.15
CA VAL A 212 -7.24 21.18 0.77
C VAL A 212 -7.67 20.24 1.88
N LEU A 213 -8.56 20.69 2.78
CA LEU A 213 -9.07 19.87 3.87
C LEU A 213 -9.79 18.60 3.36
N LEU A 214 -10.56 18.74 2.27
CA LEU A 214 -11.29 17.62 1.67
C LEU A 214 -10.39 16.66 0.88
N THR A 215 -9.28 17.14 0.33
CA THR A 215 -8.32 16.34 -0.45
C THR A 215 -7.34 15.57 0.45
N ILE A 216 -7.03 16.06 1.66
CA ILE A 216 -6.10 15.39 2.59
C ILE A 216 -6.47 13.92 2.85
N PRO A 217 -7.71 13.56 3.24
CA PRO A 217 -8.09 12.15 3.45
C PRO A 217 -7.89 11.31 2.20
N PHE A 218 -8.21 11.84 1.03
CA PHE A 218 -8.04 11.15 -0.23
C PHE A 218 -6.56 10.86 -0.53
N CYS A 219 -5.68 11.86 -0.38
CA CYS A 219 -4.23 11.69 -0.50
C CYS A 219 -3.67 10.75 0.58
N PHE A 220 -4.22 10.78 1.79
CA PHE A 220 -3.81 9.87 2.85
C PHE A 220 -4.08 8.42 2.43
N PHE A 221 -5.32 8.11 2.06
CA PHE A 221 -5.73 6.75 1.69
C PHE A 221 -5.13 6.26 0.37
N SER A 222 -4.74 7.15 -0.56
CA SER A 222 -4.09 6.74 -1.82
C SER A 222 -2.69 6.16 -1.61
N ALA A 223 -2.03 6.44 -0.48
CA ALA A 223 -0.66 6.02 -0.18
C ALA A 223 -0.56 5.00 0.99
N VAL A 224 -1.70 4.50 1.48
CA VAL A 224 -1.77 3.56 2.61
C VAL A 224 -1.71 2.11 2.13
N PHE A 225 -0.86 1.31 2.77
CA PHE A 225 -0.74 -0.15 2.61
C PHE A 225 -0.48 -0.86 3.95
N ILE A 226 -1.01 -0.31 5.05
CA ILE A 226 -0.83 -0.80 6.45
C ILE A 226 -1.15 -2.29 6.58
N GLN A 227 -2.14 -2.79 5.83
CA GLN A 227 -2.60 -4.17 5.90
C GLN A 227 -1.52 -5.17 5.47
N VAL A 228 -0.59 -4.76 4.59
CA VAL A 228 0.52 -5.61 4.12
C VAL A 228 1.68 -5.60 5.12
N LEU A 229 1.79 -4.58 5.97
CA LEU A 229 2.92 -4.42 6.89
C LEU A 229 2.99 -5.53 7.95
N ASN A 230 1.83 -5.99 8.46
CA ASN A 230 1.79 -7.08 9.43
C ASN A 230 2.27 -8.43 8.83
N PRO A 231 1.66 -8.97 7.75
CA PRO A 231 2.15 -10.21 7.15
C PRO A 231 3.60 -10.09 6.68
N MET A 232 4.02 -8.92 6.18
CA MET A 232 5.42 -8.66 5.84
C MET A 232 6.35 -8.78 7.05
N ASN A 233 6.01 -8.16 8.19
CA ASN A 233 6.81 -8.23 9.41
C ASN A 233 6.91 -9.68 9.93
N ILE A 234 5.80 -10.41 9.96
CA ILE A 234 5.76 -11.83 10.34
C ILE A 234 6.66 -12.66 9.43
N ALA A 235 6.60 -12.41 8.12
CA ALA A 235 7.38 -13.13 7.13
C ALA A 235 8.89 -12.93 7.28
N TYR A 236 9.33 -11.70 7.54
CA TYR A 236 10.73 -11.40 7.85
C TYR A 236 11.18 -12.06 9.17
N ARG A 237 10.35 -12.01 10.22
CA ARG A 237 10.62 -12.66 11.51
C ARG A 237 10.71 -14.19 11.42
N LYS A 238 9.95 -14.82 10.52
CA LYS A 238 10.03 -16.28 10.27
C LYS A 238 11.32 -16.68 9.57
N ARG A 239 11.92 -15.77 8.79
CA ARG A 239 13.09 -16.05 7.96
C ARG A 239 14.41 -15.71 8.64
N GLU A 240 14.42 -14.66 9.45
CA GLU A 240 15.62 -14.15 10.12
C GLU A 240 15.53 -14.38 11.63
N PRO A 241 16.44 -15.18 12.23
CA PRO A 241 16.45 -15.43 13.67
C PRO A 241 16.73 -14.18 14.51
N ASP A 242 17.53 -13.24 14.00
CA ASP A 242 17.80 -11.98 14.67
C ASP A 242 16.62 -11.00 14.48
N ARG A 243 15.96 -10.69 15.59
CA ARG A 243 14.79 -9.78 15.64
C ARG A 243 15.14 -8.38 15.17
N VAL A 244 16.32 -7.88 15.54
CA VAL A 244 16.78 -6.53 15.16
C VAL A 244 17.02 -6.48 13.65
N LEU A 245 17.56 -7.56 13.10
CA LEU A 245 17.81 -7.69 11.67
C LEU A 245 16.52 -7.81 10.86
N ALA A 246 15.57 -8.66 11.29
CA ALA A 246 14.25 -8.80 10.69
C ALA A 246 13.50 -7.45 10.64
N THR A 247 13.52 -6.72 11.75
CA THR A 247 12.93 -5.37 11.87
C THR A 247 13.57 -4.39 10.91
N ARG A 248 14.91 -4.39 10.83
CA ARG A 248 15.63 -3.51 9.90
C ARG A 248 15.30 -3.83 8.44
N MET A 249 15.13 -5.09 8.08
CA MET A 249 14.71 -5.51 6.75
C MET A 249 13.29 -5.02 6.45
N ALA A 250 12.35 -5.21 7.37
CA ALA A 250 10.96 -4.76 7.21
C ALA A 250 10.87 -3.23 7.05
N ILE A 251 11.56 -2.45 7.90
CA ILE A 251 11.61 -0.98 7.81
C ILE A 251 12.24 -0.52 6.49
N ARG A 252 13.33 -1.18 6.06
CA ARG A 252 13.98 -0.88 4.78
C ARG A 252 13.02 -1.11 3.61
N THR A 253 12.34 -2.25 3.59
CA THR A 253 11.37 -2.61 2.56
C THR A 253 10.22 -1.61 2.55
N HIS A 254 9.62 -1.31 3.70
CA HIS A 254 8.61 -0.26 3.86
C HIS A 254 9.05 1.08 3.26
N ARG A 255 10.26 1.55 3.61
CA ARG A 255 10.78 2.83 3.11
C ARG A 255 10.94 2.83 1.59
N ILE A 256 11.50 1.76 1.01
CA ILE A 256 11.68 1.63 -0.44
C ILE A 256 10.32 1.59 -1.15
N SER A 257 9.38 0.79 -0.64
CA SER A 257 8.01 0.73 -1.16
C SER A 257 7.36 2.09 -1.15
N TYR A 258 7.43 2.81 -0.03
CA TYR A 258 6.78 4.10 0.14
C TYR A 258 7.34 5.15 -0.83
N ILE A 259 8.66 5.30 -0.90
CA ILE A 259 9.30 6.28 -1.80
C ILE A 259 8.96 5.95 -3.26
N THR A 260 9.02 4.68 -3.64
CA THR A 260 8.72 4.24 -5.01
C THR A 260 7.27 4.52 -5.37
N LEU A 261 6.34 4.20 -4.46
CA LEU A 261 4.92 4.47 -4.61
C LEU A 261 4.64 5.97 -4.80
N ILE A 262 5.14 6.82 -3.91
CA ILE A 262 4.94 8.26 -4.00
C ILE A 262 5.50 8.82 -5.30
N ALA A 263 6.69 8.37 -5.73
CA ALA A 263 7.27 8.80 -7.00
C ALA A 263 6.38 8.44 -8.19
N ILE A 264 5.83 7.23 -8.23
CA ILE A 264 4.90 6.79 -9.28
C ILE A 264 3.61 7.63 -9.25
N ILE A 265 3.00 7.80 -8.08
CA ILE A 265 1.75 8.55 -7.94
C ILE A 265 1.95 9.99 -8.39
N LEU A 266 3.00 10.68 -7.92
CA LEU A 266 3.27 12.07 -8.27
C LEU A 266 3.58 12.21 -9.76
N PHE A 267 4.43 11.34 -10.32
CA PHE A 267 4.74 11.36 -11.76
C PHE A 267 3.48 11.22 -12.60
N PHE A 268 2.65 10.22 -12.31
CA PHE A 268 1.39 9.98 -13.02
C PHE A 268 0.43 11.15 -12.88
N SER A 269 0.24 11.64 -11.64
CA SER A 269 -0.64 12.75 -11.30
C SER A 269 -0.28 14.05 -12.02
N PHE A 270 0.99 14.46 -11.95
CA PHE A 270 1.45 15.66 -12.63
C PHE A 270 1.39 15.52 -14.15
N SER A 271 1.76 14.35 -14.68
CA SER A 271 1.74 14.14 -16.11
C SER A 271 0.33 14.31 -16.69
N PHE A 272 -0.67 13.73 -16.04
CA PHE A 272 -2.07 13.91 -16.44
C PHE A 272 -2.57 15.34 -16.21
N THR A 273 -2.20 15.98 -15.09
CA THR A 273 -2.62 17.36 -14.80
C THR A 273 -2.15 18.33 -15.87
N PHE A 274 -0.97 18.10 -16.44
CA PHE A 274 -0.46 18.94 -17.53
C PHE A 274 -1.06 18.57 -18.89
N SER A 275 -1.57 17.36 -19.08
CA SER A 275 -2.14 16.92 -20.36
C SER A 275 -3.64 17.13 -20.50
N ILE A 276 -4.40 17.06 -19.41
CA ILE A 276 -5.87 17.05 -19.42
C ILE A 276 -6.42 18.40 -18.97
N SER A 277 -7.38 18.92 -19.72
CA SER A 277 -8.11 20.15 -19.38
C SER A 277 -9.14 19.92 -18.27
N HIS A 278 -9.57 20.99 -17.59
CA HIS A 278 -10.58 20.89 -16.53
C HIS A 278 -11.91 20.29 -17.02
N GLU A 279 -12.34 20.61 -18.25
CA GLU A 279 -13.57 20.10 -18.84
C GLU A 279 -13.51 18.58 -19.07
N GLU A 280 -12.37 18.08 -19.53
CA GLU A 280 -12.14 16.64 -19.69
C GLU A 280 -12.10 15.91 -18.35
N ALA A 281 -11.54 16.53 -17.31
CA ALA A 281 -11.55 15.97 -15.95
C ALA A 281 -12.96 15.89 -15.35
N VAL A 282 -13.81 16.90 -15.59
CA VAL A 282 -15.23 16.88 -15.21
C VAL A 282 -15.98 15.78 -15.96
N SER A 283 -15.79 15.68 -17.28
CA SER A 283 -16.40 14.61 -18.08
C SER A 283 -15.95 13.22 -17.60
N ALA A 284 -14.68 13.03 -17.26
CA ALA A 284 -14.17 11.75 -16.76
C ALA A 284 -14.79 11.40 -15.39
N PHE A 285 -14.94 12.38 -14.50
CA PHE A 285 -15.58 12.18 -13.20
C PHE A 285 -17.07 11.85 -13.31
N GLU A 286 -17.82 12.58 -14.14
CA GLU A 286 -19.26 12.34 -14.36
C GLU A 286 -19.54 10.96 -14.97
N GLN A 287 -18.61 10.46 -15.80
CA GLN A 287 -18.72 9.14 -16.42
C GLN A 287 -18.13 8.01 -15.57
N ASN A 288 -17.63 8.29 -14.36
CA ASN A 288 -16.87 7.34 -13.52
C ASN A 288 -15.71 6.66 -14.28
N ILE A 289 -15.11 7.36 -15.24
CA ILE A 289 -13.96 6.85 -16.00
C ILE A 289 -12.72 7.05 -15.16
N SER A 290 -12.12 5.95 -14.72
CA SER A 290 -10.78 5.94 -14.13
C SER A 290 -9.73 6.03 -15.24
N ALA A 291 -8.67 6.81 -15.02
CA ALA A 291 -7.54 6.98 -15.95
C ALA A 291 -6.77 5.67 -16.22
#